data_AF-A0A3C1KHR8-F1
#
_entry.id   AF-A0A3C1KHR8-F1
#
_cell.length_a   1.000
_cell.length_b   1.000
_cell.length_c   1.000
_cell.angle_alpha   90.00
_cell.angle_beta   90.00
_cell.angle_gamma   90.00
#
_symmetry.space_group_name_H-M   'P 1'
#
loop_
_entity.id
_entity.type
_entity.pdbx_description
1 polymer ?
#
loop_
_entity_poly.entity_id
_entity_poly.type
_entity_poly.pdbx_seq_one_letter_code
_entity_poly.pdbx_strand_id
1 'polypeptide(L)'
;HNDPSGVMGCLPDRLDFDVPNPSSQLSNILASNALLGPLGAFTLGSNVRGEVPRDLRKVASERAPLYRADETLVTLNIAQEIGDYTLAFVGGYQDTTVLSQMDYQWTVADPFPIPALLPVVAPTAAGTLYADGLWPISAPSANSTGSVGGHIDSFSPGLEAYDQSNQSSEQVSAELRLQSDFAGPLNFLVGGFWMDVELDNQYWVFSSGFDYFASVFPAAALGLDGMGWVGPQFNNETGDYG
;
A
#
# COMPACT_ATOMS: atom_id res chain seq x y z
N HIS A 1 -23.55 -8.58 -3.23
CA HIS A 1 -23.83 -8.53 -1.76
C HIS A 1 -23.00 -9.61 -1.05
N ASN A 2 -22.90 -9.61 0.28
CA ASN A 2 -22.04 -10.56 1.01
C ASN A 2 -22.47 -12.02 0.79
N ASP A 3 -21.50 -12.91 0.56
CA ASP A 3 -21.71 -14.35 0.45
C ASP A 3 -21.73 -14.99 1.85
N PRO A 4 -22.87 -15.52 2.34
CA PRO A 4 -22.95 -16.10 3.67
C PRO A 4 -22.11 -17.38 3.84
N SER A 5 -21.72 -18.05 2.75
CA SER A 5 -20.88 -19.25 2.82
C SER A 5 -19.41 -18.95 3.12
N GLY A 6 -18.96 -17.72 2.86
CA GLY A 6 -17.56 -17.31 3.01
C GLY A 6 -16.62 -17.87 1.95
N VAL A 7 -17.14 -18.49 0.88
CA VAL A 7 -16.30 -19.06 -0.19
C VAL A 7 -15.90 -17.99 -1.20
N MET A 8 -16.85 -17.19 -1.66
CA MET A 8 -16.62 -16.17 -2.70
C MET A 8 -16.40 -14.76 -2.12
N GLY A 9 -16.70 -14.57 -0.84
CA GLY A 9 -16.72 -13.25 -0.19
C GLY A 9 -17.96 -12.43 -0.57
N CYS A 10 -18.22 -12.27 -1.86
CA CYS A 10 -19.38 -11.57 -2.41
C CYS A 10 -20.09 -12.41 -3.48
N LEU A 11 -21.42 -12.34 -3.49
CA LEU A 11 -22.27 -12.86 -4.56
C LEU A 11 -22.49 -11.79 -5.65
N PRO A 12 -22.37 -12.17 -6.95
CA PRO A 12 -22.48 -11.25 -8.10
C PRO A 12 -23.92 -11.09 -8.63
N ASP A 13 -24.92 -11.28 -7.79
CA ASP A 13 -26.35 -11.30 -8.17
C ASP A 13 -27.04 -9.94 -8.01
N ARG A 14 -26.49 -9.03 -7.19
CA ARG A 14 -27.02 -7.67 -6.98
C ARG A 14 -25.99 -6.69 -6.44
N LEU A 15 -26.24 -5.40 -6.71
CA LEU A 15 -25.56 -4.27 -6.07
C LEU A 15 -26.09 -4.08 -4.63
N ASP A 16 -25.19 -3.89 -3.67
CA ASP A 16 -25.50 -3.62 -2.27
C ASP A 16 -24.30 -2.89 -1.63
N PHE A 17 -24.51 -2.23 -0.49
CA PHE A 17 -23.44 -1.60 0.30
C PHE A 17 -22.67 -2.62 1.16
N ASP A 18 -22.74 -3.90 0.81
CA ASP A 18 -22.24 -4.98 1.65
C ASP A 18 -20.75 -5.24 1.40
N VAL A 19 -20.09 -5.83 2.39
CA VAL A 19 -18.65 -6.09 2.35
C VAL A 19 -18.36 -7.57 2.11
N PRO A 20 -17.17 -7.92 1.57
CA PRO A 20 -16.76 -9.30 1.45
C PRO A 20 -16.85 -10.04 2.78
N ASN A 21 -17.30 -11.29 2.75
CA ASN A 21 -17.36 -12.13 3.94
C ASN A 21 -16.00 -12.15 4.66
N PRO A 22 -15.93 -11.79 5.95
CA PRO A 22 -14.68 -11.78 6.71
C PRO A 22 -13.93 -13.11 6.65
N SER A 23 -14.63 -14.24 6.58
CA SER A 23 -14.02 -15.58 6.47
C SER A 23 -13.42 -15.88 5.10
N SER A 24 -13.67 -15.06 4.08
CA SER A 24 -13.07 -15.17 2.75
C SER A 24 -11.84 -14.27 2.57
N GLN A 25 -11.40 -13.58 3.63
CA GLN A 25 -10.28 -12.65 3.59
C GLN A 25 -9.04 -13.31 4.18
N LEU A 26 -7.91 -13.23 3.47
CA LEU A 26 -6.67 -13.92 3.86
C LEU A 26 -6.22 -13.52 5.28
N SER A 27 -6.31 -12.23 5.64
CA SER A 27 -5.97 -11.74 6.97
C SER A 27 -6.70 -12.50 8.09
N ASN A 28 -8.02 -12.62 7.96
CA ASN A 28 -8.86 -13.28 8.96
C ASN A 28 -8.67 -14.79 8.97
N ILE A 29 -8.44 -15.39 7.80
CA ILE A 29 -8.10 -16.82 7.69
C ILE A 29 -6.81 -17.10 8.45
N LEU A 30 -5.76 -16.29 8.24
CA LEU A 30 -4.46 -16.42 8.91
C LEU A 30 -4.57 -16.22 10.43
N ALA A 31 -5.37 -15.25 10.88
CA ALA A 31 -5.63 -15.02 12.30
C ALA A 31 -6.63 -16.02 12.93
N SER A 32 -7.14 -17.01 12.16
CA SER A 32 -8.26 -17.82 12.61
C SER A 32 -7.88 -18.96 13.56
N ASN A 33 -8.89 -19.41 14.31
CA ASN A 33 -8.83 -20.62 15.14
C ASN A 33 -8.63 -21.92 14.34
N ALA A 34 -8.88 -21.91 13.03
CA ALA A 34 -8.58 -23.06 12.18
C ALA A 34 -7.07 -23.25 11.97
N LEU A 35 -6.31 -22.16 11.90
CA LEU A 35 -4.84 -22.19 11.73
C LEU A 35 -4.09 -22.10 13.06
N LEU A 36 -4.58 -21.29 14.00
CA LEU A 36 -3.90 -21.00 15.27
C LEU A 36 -4.51 -21.72 16.47
N GLY A 37 -5.53 -22.56 16.25
CA GLY A 37 -6.18 -23.34 17.31
C GLY A 37 -6.73 -22.43 18.42
N PRO A 38 -6.46 -22.72 19.71
CA PRO A 38 -6.89 -21.89 20.84
C PRO A 38 -6.32 -20.46 20.86
N LEU A 39 -5.27 -20.20 20.07
CA LEU A 39 -4.72 -18.85 19.90
C LEU A 39 -5.33 -18.09 18.73
N GLY A 40 -6.26 -18.68 17.98
CA GLY A 40 -6.96 -17.96 16.92
C GLY A 40 -7.79 -16.82 17.46
N ALA A 41 -7.57 -15.64 16.89
CA ALA A 41 -8.33 -14.45 17.22
C ALA A 41 -9.67 -14.43 16.47
N PHE A 42 -9.68 -14.90 15.22
CA PHE A 42 -10.88 -14.95 14.39
C PHE A 42 -11.51 -16.36 14.40
N THR A 43 -12.84 -16.45 14.43
CA THR A 43 -13.53 -17.74 14.27
C THR A 43 -13.82 -17.98 12.79
N LEU A 44 -13.16 -18.97 12.17
CA LEU A 44 -13.42 -19.27 10.76
C LEU A 44 -14.89 -19.69 10.56
N GLY A 45 -15.56 -19.08 9.58
CA GLY A 45 -17.00 -19.22 9.34
C GLY A 45 -17.85 -18.12 10.00
N SER A 46 -17.25 -17.26 10.84
CA SER A 46 -17.91 -16.05 11.33
C SER A 46 -18.16 -15.07 10.18
N ASN A 47 -19.31 -14.41 10.21
CA ASN A 47 -19.69 -13.35 9.27
C ASN A 47 -20.04 -12.05 10.00
N VAL A 48 -19.32 -11.76 11.09
CA VAL A 48 -19.40 -10.45 11.78
C VAL A 48 -18.65 -9.44 10.93
N ARG A 49 -19.37 -8.49 10.34
CA ARG A 49 -18.86 -7.53 9.37
C ARG A 49 -18.54 -6.19 10.03
N GLY A 50 -17.55 -5.48 9.49
CA GLY A 50 -17.35 -4.08 9.79
C GLY A 50 -18.53 -3.22 9.32
N GLU A 51 -18.70 -2.06 9.95
CA GLU A 51 -19.72 -1.09 9.59
C GLU A 51 -19.31 -0.36 8.30
N VAL A 52 -20.29 -0.20 7.41
CA VAL A 52 -20.17 0.54 6.15
C VAL A 52 -21.36 1.50 6.00
N PRO A 53 -21.12 2.76 5.61
CA PRO A 53 -22.19 3.71 5.42
C PRO A 53 -23.12 3.31 4.26
N ARG A 54 -24.43 3.45 4.45
CA ARG A 54 -25.43 3.26 3.38
C ARG A 54 -25.71 4.54 2.59
N ASP A 55 -24.68 5.35 2.39
CA ASP A 55 -24.73 6.65 1.74
C ASP A 55 -23.55 6.74 0.75
N LEU A 56 -23.85 7.01 -0.52
CA LEU A 56 -22.85 7.11 -1.59
C LEU A 56 -21.85 8.26 -1.39
N ARG A 57 -22.09 9.17 -0.44
CA ARG A 57 -21.20 10.29 -0.12
C ARG A 57 -20.41 10.08 1.18
N LYS A 58 -20.49 8.91 1.80
CA LYS A 58 -19.79 8.60 3.04
C LYS A 58 -18.94 7.35 2.86
N VAL A 59 -17.79 7.37 3.54
CA VAL A 59 -16.89 6.24 3.65
C VAL A 59 -16.59 6.01 5.13
N ALA A 60 -16.39 4.76 5.51
CA ALA A 60 -15.87 4.40 6.82
C ALA A 60 -14.40 4.01 6.64
N SER A 61 -13.55 4.40 7.58
CA SER A 61 -12.14 4.03 7.54
C SER A 61 -11.58 3.98 8.94
N GLU A 62 -10.78 2.95 9.22
CA GLU A 62 -10.07 2.79 10.50
C GLU A 62 -8.87 3.71 10.63
N ARG A 63 -8.42 4.30 9.50
CA ARG A 63 -7.24 5.15 9.41
C ARG A 63 -7.53 6.43 8.64
N ALA A 64 -6.88 7.52 9.03
CA ALA A 64 -6.86 8.73 8.21
C ALA A 64 -5.97 8.49 6.97
N PRO A 65 -6.49 8.66 5.73
CA PRO A 65 -5.67 8.49 4.54
C PRO A 65 -4.54 9.52 4.50
N LEU A 66 -3.40 9.12 3.97
CA LEU A 66 -2.23 9.98 3.80
C LEU A 66 -1.93 10.13 2.31
N TYR A 67 -1.69 11.37 1.86
CA TYR A 67 -1.17 11.65 0.53
C TYR A 67 -0.11 12.75 0.64
N ARG A 68 1.09 12.48 0.15
CA ARG A 68 2.19 13.45 0.05
C ARG A 68 2.74 13.40 -1.36
N ALA A 69 2.98 14.57 -1.94
CA ALA A 69 3.60 14.70 -3.24
C ALA A 69 4.59 15.86 -3.19
N ASP A 70 5.82 15.59 -3.61
CA ASP A 70 6.89 16.58 -3.74
C ASP A 70 7.38 16.55 -5.18
N GLU A 71 7.50 17.72 -5.81
CA GLU A 71 7.91 17.86 -7.20
C GLU A 71 8.90 19.02 -7.34
N THR A 72 10.00 18.76 -8.03
CA THR A 72 10.95 19.77 -8.47
C THR A 72 11.01 19.77 -9.99
N LEU A 73 10.69 20.90 -10.60
CA LEU A 73 10.75 21.11 -12.04
C LEU A 73 11.71 22.26 -12.37
N VAL A 74 12.69 21.99 -13.23
CA VAL A 74 13.62 22.99 -13.76
C VAL A 74 13.52 22.99 -15.28
N THR A 75 13.35 24.18 -15.87
CA THR A 75 13.29 24.33 -17.33
C THR A 75 14.24 25.42 -17.79
N LEU A 76 15.03 25.12 -18.81
CA LEU A 76 15.90 26.06 -19.51
C LEU A 76 15.37 26.27 -20.92
N ASN A 77 15.04 27.52 -21.25
CA ASN A 77 14.63 27.92 -22.60
C ASN A 77 15.65 28.90 -23.16
N ILE A 78 16.19 28.60 -24.34
CA ILE A 78 17.12 29.47 -25.06
C ILE A 78 16.56 29.66 -26.47
N ALA A 79 16.46 30.90 -26.92
CA ALA A 79 16.12 31.23 -28.30
C ALA A 79 17.12 32.25 -28.84
N GLN A 80 17.59 32.04 -30.06
CA GLN A 80 18.53 32.92 -30.73
C GLN A 80 18.14 33.10 -32.19
N GLU A 81 18.06 34.36 -32.60
CA GLU A 81 17.89 34.76 -33.99
C GLU A 81 19.27 34.84 -34.67
N ILE A 82 19.41 34.19 -35.83
CA ILE A 82 20.64 34.09 -36.61
C ILE A 82 20.30 34.35 -38.08
N GLY A 83 20.28 35.63 -38.48
CA GLY A 83 19.84 36.02 -39.82
C GLY A 83 18.39 35.64 -40.05
N ASP A 84 18.11 34.96 -41.17
CA ASP A 84 16.76 34.46 -41.52
C ASP A 84 16.42 33.14 -40.80
N TYR A 85 16.99 32.87 -39.63
CA TYR A 85 16.75 31.64 -38.87
C TYR A 85 16.55 31.92 -37.38
N THR A 86 15.69 31.12 -36.75
CA THR A 86 15.57 31.05 -35.29
C THR A 86 15.99 29.67 -34.81
N LEU A 87 16.98 29.62 -33.93
CA LEU A 87 17.38 28.42 -33.21
C LEU A 87 16.81 28.48 -31.80
N ALA A 88 16.02 27.48 -31.42
CA ALA A 88 15.42 27.37 -30.10
C ALA A 88 15.80 26.04 -29.44
N PHE A 89 16.12 26.09 -28.15
CA PHE A 89 16.40 24.95 -27.31
C PHE A 89 15.54 25.00 -26.06
N VAL A 90 14.99 23.84 -25.66
CA VAL A 90 14.26 23.65 -24.42
C VAL A 90 14.83 22.42 -23.71
N GLY A 91 15.36 22.61 -22.51
CA GLY A 91 15.79 21.53 -21.63
C GLY A 91 14.91 21.48 -20.38
N GLY A 92 14.59 20.28 -19.91
CA GLY A 92 13.80 20.07 -18.70
C GLY A 92 14.43 19.02 -17.79
N TYR A 93 14.37 19.24 -16.49
CA TYR A 93 14.62 18.26 -15.44
C TYR A 93 13.41 18.23 -14.51
N GLN A 94 12.90 17.05 -14.21
CA GLN A 94 11.79 16.84 -13.29
C GLN A 94 12.11 15.70 -12.34
N ASP A 95 11.99 15.96 -11.04
CA ASP A 95 12.07 14.96 -9.97
C ASP A 95 10.75 14.99 -9.21
N THR A 96 10.13 13.84 -9.00
CA THR A 96 8.82 13.72 -8.37
C THR A 96 8.80 12.55 -7.41
N THR A 97 8.25 12.76 -6.21
CA THR A 97 7.94 11.68 -5.27
C THR A 97 6.50 11.75 -4.83
N VAL A 98 5.85 10.60 -4.69
CA VAL A 98 4.48 10.46 -4.21
C VAL A 98 4.42 9.33 -3.20
N LEU A 99 3.79 9.59 -2.06
CA LEU A 99 3.42 8.59 -1.08
C LEU A 99 1.91 8.66 -0.85
N SER A 100 1.24 7.53 -0.94
CA SER A 100 -0.16 7.39 -0.59
C SER A 100 -0.39 6.20 0.33
N GLN A 101 -1.29 6.37 1.30
CA GLN A 101 -1.73 5.30 2.20
C GLN A 101 -3.22 5.41 2.44
N MET A 102 -3.91 4.27 2.47
CA MET A 102 -5.31 4.20 2.88
C MET A 102 -5.67 2.83 3.46
N ASP A 103 -6.75 2.81 4.22
CA ASP A 103 -7.45 1.58 4.57
C ASP A 103 -8.16 1.04 3.32
N TYR A 104 -7.73 -0.12 2.84
CA TYR A 104 -8.29 -0.74 1.63
C TYR A 104 -9.58 -1.53 1.88
N GLN A 105 -9.97 -1.75 3.14
CA GLN A 105 -11.25 -2.40 3.46
C GLN A 105 -12.40 -1.41 3.44
N TRP A 106 -12.15 -0.14 3.81
CA TRP A 106 -13.17 0.91 3.89
C TRP A 106 -14.33 0.54 4.82
N THR A 107 -14.01 -0.13 5.93
CA THR A 107 -14.95 -0.54 6.96
C THR A 107 -14.37 -0.21 8.32
N VAL A 108 -15.20 0.02 9.32
CA VAL A 108 -14.74 0.09 10.72
C VAL A 108 -15.29 -1.10 11.48
N ALA A 109 -14.42 -1.92 12.05
CA ALA A 109 -14.80 -3.02 12.89
C ALA A 109 -14.94 -2.59 14.36
N ASP A 110 -15.75 -3.34 15.12
CA ASP A 110 -15.76 -3.23 16.57
C ASP A 110 -14.38 -3.64 17.15
N PRO A 111 -13.98 -3.10 18.31
CA PRO A 111 -12.78 -3.54 19.02
C PRO A 111 -12.72 -5.05 19.15
N PHE A 112 -11.54 -5.61 18.90
CA PHE A 112 -11.30 -7.04 18.83
C PHE A 112 -10.33 -7.44 19.95
N PRO A 113 -10.71 -8.31 20.90
CA PRO A 113 -9.83 -8.64 22.02
C PRO A 113 -8.70 -9.58 21.60
N ILE A 114 -7.50 -9.35 22.15
CA ILE A 114 -6.40 -10.31 22.06
C ILE A 114 -6.79 -11.62 22.77
N PRO A 115 -6.54 -12.81 22.18
CA PRO A 115 -6.86 -14.09 22.82
C PRO A 115 -6.22 -14.23 24.20
N ALA A 116 -7.03 -14.54 25.21
CA ALA A 116 -6.59 -14.61 26.61
C ALA A 116 -5.51 -15.68 26.89
N LEU A 117 -5.38 -16.68 26.01
CA LEU A 117 -4.34 -17.70 26.09
C LEU A 117 -2.99 -17.23 25.53
N LEU A 118 -2.95 -16.13 24.78
CA LEU A 118 -1.72 -15.66 24.15
C LEU A 118 -0.60 -15.39 25.17
N PRO A 119 -0.82 -14.67 26.29
CA PRO A 119 0.23 -14.44 27.28
C PRO A 119 0.72 -15.71 27.99
N VAL A 120 -0.03 -16.81 27.92
CA VAL A 120 0.32 -18.09 28.54
C VAL A 120 1.13 -18.96 27.58
N VAL A 121 0.74 -19.01 26.31
CA VAL A 121 1.36 -19.90 25.30
C VAL A 121 2.50 -19.21 24.55
N ALA A 122 2.41 -17.89 24.35
CA ALA A 122 3.39 -17.07 23.65
C ALA A 122 3.71 -15.79 24.47
N PRO A 123 4.27 -15.91 25.68
CA PRO A 123 4.51 -14.78 26.57
C PRO A 123 5.42 -13.71 25.97
N THR A 124 6.38 -14.09 25.12
CA THR A 124 7.29 -13.16 24.44
C THR A 124 6.51 -12.36 23.42
N ALA A 125 5.81 -13.00 22.48
CA ALA A 125 4.98 -12.30 21.51
C ALA A 125 3.94 -11.41 22.19
N ALA A 126 3.26 -11.91 23.23
CA ALA A 126 2.30 -11.13 24.01
C ALA A 126 2.93 -9.88 24.63
N GLY A 127 4.11 -10.03 25.25
CA GLY A 127 4.79 -8.93 25.93
C GLY A 127 5.48 -7.92 25.02
N THR A 128 5.83 -8.30 23.78
CA THR A 128 6.52 -7.41 22.84
C THR A 128 5.58 -6.74 21.85
N LEU A 129 4.54 -7.44 21.40
CA LEU A 129 3.67 -6.98 20.31
C LEU A 129 2.23 -6.69 20.76
N TYR A 130 1.78 -7.23 21.90
CA TYR A 130 0.37 -7.16 22.32
C TYR A 130 0.17 -6.71 23.78
N ALA A 131 1.19 -6.11 24.39
CA ALA A 131 1.24 -5.87 25.84
C ALA A 131 0.09 -4.99 26.35
N ASP A 132 -0.34 -4.02 25.54
CA ASP A 132 -1.42 -3.08 25.87
C ASP A 132 -2.83 -3.59 25.48
N GLY A 133 -2.93 -4.84 25.02
CA GLY A 133 -4.18 -5.40 24.49
C GLY A 133 -4.61 -4.80 23.16
N LEU A 134 -3.68 -4.16 22.45
CA LEU A 134 -3.87 -3.56 21.13
C LEU A 134 -3.20 -4.41 20.05
N TRP A 135 -3.69 -4.27 18.83
CA TRP A 135 -3.16 -4.95 17.65
C TRP A 135 -2.10 -4.08 16.98
N PRO A 136 -0.86 -4.56 16.82
CA PRO A 136 0.11 -3.89 15.97
C PRO A 136 -0.31 -4.07 14.51
N ILE A 137 0.10 -3.11 13.69
CA ILE A 137 0.14 -3.29 12.24
C ILE A 137 1.52 -2.91 11.71
N SER A 138 2.07 -3.74 10.83
CA SER A 138 3.39 -3.52 10.24
C SER A 138 3.51 -2.18 9.53
N ALA A 139 4.72 -1.61 9.53
CA ALA A 139 5.17 -0.55 8.63
C ALA A 139 6.03 -1.15 7.50
N PRO A 140 6.22 -0.44 6.36
CA PRO A 140 7.16 -0.86 5.34
C PRO A 140 8.54 -1.19 5.93
N SER A 141 9.11 -2.33 5.52
CA SER A 141 10.42 -2.76 5.97
C SER A 141 11.20 -3.40 4.82
N ALA A 142 12.40 -2.90 4.52
CA ALA A 142 13.22 -3.37 3.40
C ALA A 142 13.62 -4.86 3.49
N ASN A 143 13.64 -5.43 4.70
CA ASN A 143 13.94 -6.84 4.94
C ASN A 143 12.67 -7.72 5.04
N SER A 144 11.49 -7.15 4.75
CA SER A 144 10.19 -7.83 4.84
C SER A 144 9.85 -8.46 6.19
N THR A 145 10.39 -7.92 7.29
CA THR A 145 10.15 -8.43 8.65
C THR A 145 9.00 -7.75 9.38
N GLY A 146 8.58 -6.56 8.95
CA GLY A 146 7.44 -5.83 9.53
C GLY A 146 7.48 -5.75 11.05
N SER A 147 6.32 -5.94 11.70
CA SER A 147 6.15 -5.86 13.16
C SER A 147 7.03 -6.84 13.93
N VAL A 148 7.27 -8.05 13.40
CA VAL A 148 8.18 -9.04 13.98
C VAL A 148 9.61 -8.48 14.06
N GLY A 149 10.04 -7.73 13.04
CA GLY A 149 11.33 -7.03 13.02
C GLY A 149 11.32 -5.67 13.72
N GLY A 150 10.24 -5.30 14.39
CA GLY A 150 10.09 -4.02 15.10
C GLY A 150 9.65 -2.84 14.22
N HIS A 151 9.28 -3.07 12.95
CA HIS A 151 8.73 -2.05 12.07
C HIS A 151 7.21 -2.01 12.25
N ILE A 152 6.76 -1.24 13.24
CA ILE A 152 5.34 -1.08 13.59
C ILE A 152 4.92 0.33 13.22
N ASP A 153 3.82 0.45 12.47
CA ASP A 153 3.26 1.74 12.10
C ASP A 153 2.43 2.31 13.26
N SER A 154 1.52 1.49 13.81
CA SER A 154 0.62 1.90 14.89
C SER A 154 0.01 0.69 15.60
N PHE A 155 -0.75 0.98 16.65
CA PHE A 155 -1.51 0.01 17.43
C PHE A 155 -2.99 0.41 17.44
N SER A 156 -3.88 -0.54 17.17
CA SER A 156 -5.32 -0.31 17.07
C SER A 156 -6.12 -1.24 18.00
N PRO A 157 -7.34 -0.87 18.41
CA PRO A 157 -8.17 -1.67 19.30
C PRO A 157 -8.80 -2.90 18.61
N GLY A 158 -8.62 -3.06 17.30
CA GLY A 158 -9.17 -4.15 16.50
C GLY A 158 -8.22 -4.54 15.37
N LEU A 159 -8.64 -5.45 14.50
CA LEU A 159 -7.84 -5.80 13.32
C LEU A 159 -7.96 -4.67 12.30
N GLU A 160 -6.82 -4.14 11.86
CA GLU A 160 -6.75 -3.11 10.81
C GLU A 160 -6.12 -3.68 9.53
N ALA A 161 -6.35 -2.98 8.43
CA ALA A 161 -5.73 -3.24 7.14
C ALA A 161 -5.45 -1.92 6.42
N TYR A 162 -4.26 -1.76 5.85
CA TYR A 162 -3.94 -0.61 5.01
C TYR A 162 -2.95 -0.97 3.91
N ASP A 163 -2.96 -0.18 2.85
CA ASP A 163 -1.99 -0.25 1.78
C ASP A 163 -1.12 1.01 1.74
N GLN A 164 0.04 0.88 1.12
CA GLN A 164 0.92 2.01 0.87
C GLN A 164 1.50 1.91 -0.53
N SER A 165 1.42 3.00 -1.29
CA SER A 165 2.11 3.15 -2.55
C SER A 165 3.15 4.26 -2.46
N ASN A 166 4.38 3.94 -2.82
CA ASN A 166 5.48 4.88 -2.98
C ASN A 166 5.87 4.91 -4.46
N GLN A 167 5.99 6.09 -5.03
CA GLN A 167 6.45 6.31 -6.38
C GLN A 167 7.52 7.40 -6.37
N SER A 168 8.62 7.18 -7.07
CA SER A 168 9.58 8.22 -7.42
C SER A 168 9.89 8.19 -8.91
N SER A 169 10.05 9.37 -9.50
CA SER A 169 10.39 9.52 -10.92
C SER A 169 11.42 10.62 -11.09
N GLU A 170 12.46 10.33 -11.86
CA GLU A 170 13.39 11.32 -12.39
C GLU A 170 13.27 11.35 -13.92
N GLN A 171 13.19 12.55 -14.49
CA GLN A 171 13.07 12.75 -15.93
C GLN A 171 13.98 13.87 -16.40
N VAL A 172 14.72 13.61 -17.48
CA VAL A 172 15.50 14.61 -18.22
C VAL A 172 14.97 14.69 -19.65
N SER A 173 14.79 15.91 -20.17
CA SER A 173 14.34 16.14 -21.55
C SER A 173 15.15 17.24 -22.25
N ALA A 174 15.30 17.11 -23.55
CA ALA A 174 15.98 18.07 -24.41
C ALA A 174 15.30 18.15 -25.78
N GLU A 175 14.98 19.36 -26.21
CA GLU A 175 14.41 19.64 -27.53
C GLU A 175 15.20 20.74 -28.23
N LEU A 176 15.54 20.53 -29.51
CA LEU A 176 16.17 21.53 -30.38
C LEU A 176 15.29 21.76 -31.60
N ARG A 177 15.03 23.02 -31.93
CA ARG A 177 14.23 23.46 -33.08
C ARG A 177 14.99 24.50 -33.89
N LEU A 178 15.03 24.33 -35.21
CA LEU A 178 15.52 25.30 -36.17
C LEU A 178 14.38 25.68 -37.11
N GLN A 179 14.09 26.97 -37.20
CA GLN A 179 13.05 27.54 -38.04
C GLN A 179 13.66 28.57 -38.99
N SER A 180 13.23 28.59 -40.25
CA SER A 180 13.57 29.66 -41.20
C SER A 180 12.51 30.76 -41.22
N ASP A 181 12.95 31.98 -41.54
CA ASP A 181 12.14 33.18 -41.77
C ASP A 181 12.61 33.92 -43.03
N PHE A 182 12.55 33.25 -44.17
CA PHE A 182 12.89 33.81 -45.47
C PHE A 182 11.80 34.75 -45.98
N ALA A 183 12.21 35.84 -46.63
CA ALA A 183 11.30 36.76 -47.33
C ALA A 183 10.60 36.15 -48.57
N GLY A 184 11.02 34.95 -49.01
CA GLY A 184 10.45 34.21 -50.13
C GLY A 184 9.20 33.40 -49.76
N PRO A 185 8.62 32.64 -50.71
CA PRO A 185 7.38 31.91 -50.48
C PRO A 185 7.54 30.62 -49.66
N LEU A 186 8.76 30.23 -49.27
CA LEU A 186 9.04 28.95 -48.63
C LEU A 186 9.76 29.20 -47.31
N ASN A 187 9.26 28.57 -46.24
CA ASN A 187 9.90 28.46 -44.94
C ASN A 187 9.86 27.00 -44.45
N PHE A 188 10.76 26.63 -43.53
CA PHE A 188 10.81 25.29 -42.95
C PHE A 188 11.05 25.34 -41.45
N LEU A 189 10.66 24.25 -40.77
CA LEU A 189 10.98 23.96 -39.38
C LEU A 189 11.49 22.53 -39.31
N VAL A 190 12.60 22.34 -38.61
CA VAL A 190 13.15 21.02 -38.28
C VAL A 190 13.49 20.98 -36.80
N GLY A 191 13.23 19.85 -36.15
CA GLY A 191 13.55 19.70 -34.74
C GLY A 191 13.80 18.24 -34.35
N GLY A 192 14.42 18.08 -33.19
CA GLY A 192 14.69 16.80 -32.55
C GLY A 192 14.37 16.88 -31.07
N PHE A 193 13.82 15.80 -30.52
CA PHE A 193 13.44 15.65 -29.12
C PHE A 193 14.06 14.37 -28.55
N TRP A 194 14.55 14.47 -27.33
CA TRP A 194 15.05 13.35 -26.54
C TRP A 194 14.55 13.46 -25.11
N MET A 195 14.25 12.32 -24.50
CA MET A 195 13.79 12.22 -23.12
C MET A 195 14.19 10.88 -22.53
N ASP A 196 14.54 10.90 -21.25
CA ASP A 196 14.85 9.74 -20.43
C ASP A 196 14.10 9.84 -19.11
N VAL A 197 13.60 8.71 -18.62
CA VAL A 197 12.73 8.63 -17.45
C VAL A 197 13.10 7.38 -16.66
N GLU A 198 13.43 7.56 -15.39
CA GLU A 198 13.61 6.49 -14.41
C GLU A 198 12.41 6.50 -13.45
N LEU A 199 11.90 5.31 -13.11
CA LEU A 199 10.68 5.15 -12.31
C LEU A 199 10.85 4.01 -11.32
N ASP A 200 10.77 4.34 -10.03
CA ASP A 200 10.66 3.36 -8.95
C ASP A 200 9.24 3.38 -8.39
N ASN A 201 8.65 2.19 -8.26
CA ASN A 201 7.34 2.02 -7.65
C ASN A 201 7.36 0.86 -6.67
N GLN A 202 6.81 1.11 -5.49
CA GLN A 202 6.60 0.11 -4.45
C GLN A 202 5.15 0.12 -4.00
N TYR A 203 4.59 -1.07 -3.85
CA TYR A 203 3.24 -1.25 -3.32
C TYR A 203 3.23 -2.27 -2.19
N TRP A 204 2.78 -1.82 -1.03
CA TRP A 204 2.75 -2.59 0.19
C TRP A 204 1.31 -2.85 0.64
N VAL A 205 1.06 -4.05 1.17
CA VAL A 205 -0.22 -4.41 1.79
C VAL A 205 0.05 -4.95 3.19
N PHE A 206 -0.63 -4.35 4.17
CA PHE A 206 -0.51 -4.67 5.57
C PHE A 206 -1.85 -5.05 6.16
N SER A 207 -1.82 -5.94 7.14
CA SER A 207 -3.01 -6.29 7.90
C SER A 207 -2.60 -6.88 9.25
N SER A 208 -3.29 -6.49 10.33
CA SER A 208 -3.02 -7.01 11.67
C SER A 208 -3.11 -8.54 11.75
N GLY A 209 -3.90 -9.18 10.88
CA GLY A 209 -3.95 -10.65 10.81
C GLY A 209 -2.68 -11.28 10.22
N PHE A 210 -1.96 -10.59 9.34
CA PHE A 210 -0.65 -11.03 8.84
C PHE A 210 0.39 -10.94 9.96
N ASP A 211 0.38 -9.83 10.70
CA ASP A 211 1.22 -9.61 11.89
C ASP A 211 0.98 -10.67 12.98
N TYR A 212 -0.29 -10.96 13.25
CA TYR A 212 -0.67 -11.97 14.23
C TYR A 212 -0.22 -13.36 13.84
N PHE A 213 -0.47 -13.78 12.60
CA PHE A 213 -0.01 -15.08 12.15
C PHE A 213 1.52 -15.19 12.17
N ALA A 214 2.23 -14.17 11.66
CA ALA A 214 3.69 -14.18 11.59
C ALA A 214 4.37 -14.31 12.96
N SER A 215 3.80 -13.70 13.99
CA SER A 215 4.34 -13.70 15.36
C SER A 215 3.83 -14.83 16.26
N VAL A 216 2.61 -15.33 16.03
CA VAL A 216 1.94 -16.29 16.93
C VAL A 216 2.02 -17.73 16.40
N PHE A 217 2.03 -17.94 15.08
CA PHE A 217 2.07 -19.28 14.49
C PHE A 217 3.27 -20.12 14.99
N PRO A 218 4.51 -19.58 15.09
CA PRO A 218 5.65 -20.32 15.66
C PRO A 218 5.41 -20.85 17.06
N ALA A 219 4.82 -20.05 17.95
CA ALA A 219 4.46 -20.50 19.29
C ALA A 219 3.33 -21.55 19.24
N ALA A 220 2.29 -21.28 18.46
CA ALA A 220 1.08 -22.13 18.38
C ALA A 220 1.36 -23.53 17.82
N ALA A 221 2.16 -23.61 16.75
CA ALA A 221 2.37 -24.84 15.99
C ALA A 221 3.71 -25.52 16.28
N LEU A 222 4.74 -24.74 16.66
CA LEU A 222 6.13 -25.22 16.77
C LEU A 222 6.72 -25.07 18.18
N GLY A 223 6.04 -24.38 19.10
CA GLY A 223 6.58 -24.06 20.43
C GLY A 223 7.75 -23.08 20.40
N LEU A 224 7.88 -22.28 19.33
CA LEU A 224 8.97 -21.33 19.10
C LEU A 224 8.51 -19.89 19.32
N ASP A 225 8.17 -19.54 20.56
CA ASP A 225 7.80 -18.17 20.92
C ASP A 225 8.94 -17.16 20.72
N GLY A 226 8.60 -15.93 20.35
CA GLY A 226 9.54 -14.85 20.04
C GLY A 226 10.21 -14.93 18.67
N MET A 227 9.88 -15.93 17.84
CA MET A 227 10.37 -16.07 16.48
C MET A 227 9.32 -15.60 15.47
N GLY A 228 9.75 -14.91 14.41
CA GLY A 228 8.90 -14.67 13.24
C GLY A 228 8.95 -15.84 12.26
N TRP A 229 7.79 -16.23 11.71
CA TRP A 229 7.72 -17.29 10.70
C TRP A 229 7.90 -16.78 9.27
N VAL A 230 7.13 -15.76 8.93
CA VAL A 230 6.98 -15.21 7.58
C VAL A 230 6.92 -13.69 7.65
N GLY A 231 7.19 -13.03 6.53
CA GLY A 231 6.97 -11.59 6.45
C GLY A 231 5.50 -11.25 6.65
N PRO A 232 5.14 -10.36 7.59
CA PRO A 232 3.76 -9.96 7.86
C PRO A 232 3.21 -8.92 6.86
N GLN A 233 3.81 -8.83 5.67
CA GLN A 233 3.48 -7.84 4.67
C GLN A 233 3.69 -8.40 3.27
N PHE A 234 2.89 -7.92 2.33
CA PHE A 234 3.13 -8.11 0.90
C PHE A 234 3.81 -6.86 0.35
N ASN A 235 4.78 -7.06 -0.53
CA ASN A 235 5.48 -5.98 -1.24
C ASN A 235 5.62 -6.37 -2.71
N ASN A 236 5.27 -5.45 -3.59
CA ASN A 236 5.60 -5.51 -5.00
C ASN A 236 6.43 -4.30 -5.39
N GLU A 237 7.64 -4.56 -5.88
CA GLU A 237 8.59 -3.54 -6.32
C GLU A 237 8.84 -3.74 -7.82
N THR A 238 8.74 -2.66 -8.58
CA THR A 238 9.24 -2.63 -9.95
C THR A 238 10.45 -1.70 -9.99
N GLY A 239 11.65 -2.29 -10.04
CA GLY A 239 12.88 -1.58 -10.37
C GLY A 239 13.11 -1.53 -11.88
N ASP A 240 13.88 -0.54 -12.34
CA ASP A 240 13.99 -0.09 -13.74
C ASP A 240 14.03 -1.17 -14.82
N TYR A 241 13.24 -0.95 -15.87
CA TYR A 241 13.51 -1.46 -17.21
C TYR A 241 14.47 -0.49 -17.92
N GLY A 242 15.76 -0.56 -17.57
CA GLY A 242 16.86 0.05 -18.33
C GLY A 242 17.44 -0.89 -19.38
#